data_AF-A0A950Y7J1-F1
#
_entry.id   AF-A0A950Y7J1-F1
#
_cell.length_a   1.000
_cell.length_b   1.000
_cell.length_c   1.000
_cell.angle_alpha   90.00
_cell.angle_beta   90.00
_cell.angle_gamma   90.00
#
_symmetry.space_group_name_H-M   'P 1'
#
loop_
_entity.id
_entity.type
_entity.pdbx_description
1 polymer ?
#
loop_
_entity_poly.entity_id
_entity_poly.type
_entity_poly.pdbx_seq_one_letter_code
_entity_poly.pdbx_strand_id
1 'polypeptide(L)'
;MRSPMSFLFRRRHLSSRTLVPGRYLTDGRRLLRIVSRFDDGRSVMVLLEDCRTLRAHAWTVLELRMMGFRRVRIMGPHPAGEPARVETFDGLVEGSRRSVPK
;
A
#
# COMPACT_ATOMS: atom_id res chain seq x y z
N MET A 1 -28.15 -21.59 -4.22
CA MET A 1 -28.00 -20.81 -2.98
C MET A 1 -26.55 -20.31 -2.92
N ARG A 2 -26.33 -18.99 -3.09
CA ARG A 2 -24.98 -18.40 -3.11
C ARG A 2 -24.58 -18.02 -1.68
N SER A 3 -23.43 -18.53 -1.25
CA SER A 3 -22.79 -18.24 0.03
C SER A 3 -22.51 -16.74 0.18
N PRO A 4 -22.81 -16.08 1.32
CA PRO A 4 -22.37 -14.72 1.53
C PRO A 4 -20.87 -14.77 1.87
N MET A 5 -20.03 -14.38 0.90
CA MET A 5 -18.64 -14.01 1.17
C MET A 5 -18.64 -12.83 2.15
N SER A 6 -18.54 -13.15 3.44
CA SER A 6 -18.23 -12.19 4.49
C SER A 6 -16.79 -11.72 4.30
N PHE A 7 -16.59 -10.72 3.43
CA PHE A 7 -15.38 -9.91 3.43
C PHE A 7 -15.35 -9.11 4.73
N LEU A 8 -14.86 -9.76 5.78
CA LEU A 8 -14.46 -9.14 7.03
C LEU A 8 -13.30 -8.20 6.75
N PHE A 9 -13.58 -7.02 6.19
CA PHE A 9 -12.68 -5.89 6.25
C PHE A 9 -12.57 -5.51 7.72
N ARG A 10 -11.60 -6.13 8.41
CA ARG A 10 -11.11 -5.72 9.72
C ARG A 10 -10.84 -4.22 9.62
N ARG A 11 -11.78 -3.37 10.04
CA ARG A 11 -11.69 -1.91 10.03
C ARG A 11 -10.53 -1.54 10.93
N ARG A 12 -9.30 -1.53 10.41
CA ARG A 12 -8.16 -0.98 11.12
C ARG A 12 -8.41 0.51 11.19
N HIS A 13 -8.95 0.94 12.32
CA HIS A 13 -9.20 2.34 12.60
C HIS A 13 -7.94 3.16 12.36
N LEU A 14 -8.09 4.33 11.76
CA LEU A 14 -7.01 5.30 11.61
C LEU A 14 -6.45 5.64 12.98
N SER A 15 -5.17 5.37 13.22
CA SER A 15 -4.47 5.80 14.43
C SER A 15 -3.71 7.10 14.13
N SER A 16 -3.55 7.98 15.12
CA SER A 16 -2.73 9.20 14.98
C SER A 16 -1.33 8.86 14.47
N ARG A 17 -0.74 7.74 14.92
CA ARG A 17 0.58 7.24 14.46
C ARG A 17 0.63 6.91 12.96
N THR A 18 -0.52 6.64 12.34
CA THR A 18 -0.60 6.32 10.90
C THR A 18 -0.70 7.55 10.01
N LEU A 19 -0.95 8.71 10.61
CA LEU A 19 -1.05 9.99 9.92
C LEU A 19 0.34 10.61 9.83
N VAL A 20 1.09 10.25 8.79
CA VAL A 20 2.44 10.77 8.53
C VAL A 20 2.42 11.49 7.18
N PRO A 21 3.02 12.69 7.06
CA PRO A 21 3.19 13.36 5.78
C PRO A 21 3.72 12.43 4.68
N GLY A 22 3.21 12.60 3.46
CA GLY A 22 3.53 11.75 2.31
C GLY A 22 2.79 10.41 2.25
N ARG A 23 2.00 10.05 3.28
CA ARG A 23 1.11 8.89 3.22
C ARG A 23 -0.25 9.26 2.60
N TYR A 24 -1.02 8.24 2.27
CA TYR A 24 -2.32 8.40 1.62
C TYR A 24 -3.45 7.75 2.43
N LEU A 25 -4.60 8.40 2.38
CA LEU A 25 -5.87 7.95 2.94
C LEU A 25 -6.89 7.74 1.82
N THR A 26 -7.81 6.80 2.03
CA THR A 26 -8.94 6.58 1.13
C THR A 26 -10.17 6.13 1.90
N ASP A 27 -11.35 6.57 1.45
CA ASP A 27 -12.65 6.03 1.84
C ASP A 27 -13.14 4.95 0.85
N GLY A 28 -12.44 4.75 -0.27
CA GLY A 28 -12.83 3.91 -1.40
C GLY A 28 -13.37 4.69 -2.61
N ARG A 29 -13.55 6.01 -2.48
CA ARG A 29 -13.97 6.92 -3.55
C ARG A 29 -12.94 8.02 -3.82
N ARG A 30 -12.35 8.56 -2.76
CA ARG A 30 -11.34 9.62 -2.81
C ARG A 30 -9.98 9.07 -2.38
N LEU A 31 -8.93 9.68 -2.92
CA LEU A 31 -7.55 9.47 -2.50
C LEU A 31 -7.02 10.80 -2.00
N LEU A 32 -6.64 10.84 -0.72
CA LEU A 32 -6.14 12.04 -0.07
C LEU A 32 -4.69 11.82 0.34
N ARG A 33 -3.81 12.77 0.02
CA ARG A 33 -2.41 12.79 0.46
C ARG A 33 -2.32 13.58 1.77
N ILE A 34 -1.60 13.03 2.74
CA ILE A 34 -1.26 13.75 3.97
C ILE A 34 -0.13 14.73 3.65
N VAL A 35 -0.41 16.01 3.72
CA VAL A 35 0.56 17.09 3.46
C VAL A 35 1.30 17.44 4.74
N SER A 36 0.56 17.72 5.81
CA SER A 36 1.11 18.13 7.11
C SER A 36 0.34 17.50 8.25
N ARG A 37 1.00 17.39 9.41
CA ARG A 37 0.41 16.94 10.67
C ARG A 37 0.65 18.00 11.74
N PHE A 38 -0.38 18.29 12.52
CA PHE A 38 -0.35 19.16 13.68
C PHE A 38 -0.82 18.37 14.90
N ASP A 39 -0.02 18.38 15.96
CA ASP A 39 -0.25 17.61 17.18
C ASP A 39 0.00 18.55 18.37
N ASP A 40 -1.05 18.86 19.13
CA ASP A 40 -0.98 19.75 20.29
C ASP A 40 -0.93 18.98 21.62
N GLY A 41 -0.78 17.65 21.57
CA GLY A 41 -0.78 16.75 22.72
C GLY A 41 -2.17 16.34 23.21
N ARG A 42 -3.25 16.96 22.73
CA ARG A 42 -4.65 16.61 23.04
C ARG A 42 -5.40 16.09 21.82
N SER A 43 -5.10 16.65 20.66
CA SER A 43 -5.76 16.41 19.40
C SER A 43 -4.73 16.36 18.26
N VAL A 44 -5.09 15.64 17.20
CA VAL A 44 -4.28 15.57 15.99
C VAL A 44 -5.12 16.04 14.82
N MET A 45 -4.61 17.05 14.13
CA MET A 45 -5.12 17.55 12.87
C MET A 45 -4.14 17.24 11.75
N VAL A 46 -4.66 17.05 10.55
CA VAL A 46 -3.86 16.85 9.35
C VAL A 46 -4.38 17.73 8.22
N LEU A 47 -3.45 18.33 7.50
CA LEU A 47 -3.74 18.95 6.21
C LEU A 47 -3.72 17.85 5.15
N LEU A 48 -4.85 17.66 4.49
CA LEU A 48 -5.06 16.65 3.45
C LEU A 48 -5.29 17.33 2.11
N GLU A 49 -4.61 16.85 1.09
CA GLU A 49 -4.82 17.28 -0.30
C GLU A 49 -5.55 16.17 -1.07
N ASP A 50 -6.63 16.53 -1.74
CA ASP A 50 -7.34 15.61 -2.64
C ASP A 50 -6.52 15.42 -3.93
N CYS A 51 -6.09 14.19 -4.20
CA CYS A 51 -5.20 13.91 -5.33
C CYS A 51 -5.85 14.11 -6.71
N ARG A 52 -7.17 14.24 -6.79
CA ARG A 52 -7.89 14.50 -8.04
C ARG A 52 -8.11 15.99 -8.28
N THR A 53 -8.36 16.76 -7.23
CA THR A 53 -8.72 18.18 -7.35
C THR A 53 -7.64 19.14 -6.87
N LEU A 54 -6.61 18.63 -6.20
CA LEU A 54 -5.53 19.37 -5.53
C LEU A 54 -6.03 20.37 -4.47
N ARG A 55 -7.29 20.26 -4.05
CA ARG A 55 -7.82 21.07 -2.94
C ARG A 55 -7.32 20.52 -1.62
N ALA A 56 -6.88 21.43 -0.75
CA ALA A 56 -6.38 21.09 0.57
C ALA A 56 -7.35 21.51 1.68
N HIS A 57 -7.58 20.61 2.63
CA HIS A 57 -8.44 20.84 3.79
C HIS A 57 -7.83 20.24 5.05
N ALA A 58 -7.98 20.93 6.18
CA ALA A 58 -7.55 20.43 7.47
C ALA A 58 -8.68 19.62 8.13
N TRP A 59 -8.33 18.46 8.69
CA TRP A 59 -9.27 17.56 9.34
C TRP A 59 -8.66 16.97 10.61
N THR A 60 -9.50 16.74 11.62
CA THR A 60 -9.14 15.98 12.81
C THR A 60 -9.13 14.48 12.52
N VAL A 61 -8.38 13.71 13.33
CA VAL A 61 -8.45 12.23 13.30
C VAL A 61 -9.89 11.71 13.48
N LEU A 62 -10.67 12.38 14.33
CA LEU A 62 -12.03 11.95 14.65
C LEU A 62 -12.94 12.07 13.42
N GLU A 63 -12.93 13.21 12.74
CA GLU A 63 -13.71 13.42 11.51
C GLU A 63 -13.34 12.40 10.43
N LEU A 64 -12.04 12.14 10.24
CA LEU A 64 -11.59 11.16 9.27
C LEU A 64 -12.09 9.74 9.56
N ARG A 65 -12.17 9.36 10.84
CA ARG A 65 -12.76 8.09 11.26
C ARG A 65 -14.27 8.04 11.00
N MET A 66 -14.99 9.12 11.30
CA MET A 66 -16.44 9.21 11.08
C MET A 66 -16.78 9.14 9.59
N MET A 67 -15.96 9.75 8.74
CA MET A 67 -16.08 9.67 7.28
C MET A 67 -15.62 8.33 6.67
N GLY A 68 -15.09 7.41 7.47
CA GLY A 68 -14.69 6.08 7.01
C GLY A 68 -13.38 6.04 6.21
N PHE A 69 -12.53 7.08 6.32
CA PHE A 69 -11.20 7.03 5.73
C PHE A 69 -10.34 5.96 6.41
N ARG A 70 -9.48 5.34 5.62
CA ARG A 70 -8.50 4.34 6.04
C ARG A 70 -7.18 4.58 5.31
N ARG A 71 -6.09 4.11 5.90
CA ARG A 71 -4.75 4.21 5.30
C ARG A 71 -4.67 3.35 4.04
N VAL A 72 -4.09 3.90 2.98
CA VAL A 72 -3.68 3.14 1.79
C VAL A 72 -2.37 2.40 2.07
N ARG A 73 -2.32 1.12 1.69
CA ARG A 73 -1.08 0.35 1.65
C ARG A 73 -0.62 0.29 0.20
N ILE A 74 0.40 1.05 -0.11
CA ILE A 74 1.13 0.88 -1.37
C ILE A 74 2.05 -0.32 -1.11
N MET A 75 1.74 -1.47 -1.70
CA MET A 75 2.75 -2.51 -1.87
C MET A 75 3.72 -1.91 -2.87
N GLY A 76 5.00 -1.77 -2.48
CA GLY A 76 6.02 -1.25 -3.39
C GLY A 76 6.04 -2.07 -4.68
N PRO A 77 6.58 -1.54 -5.78
CA PRO A 77 6.80 -2.35 -6.97
C PRO A 77 7.53 -3.62 -6.55
N HIS A 78 7.01 -4.79 -6.96
CA HIS A 78 7.83 -6.00 -6.97
C HIS A 78 9.08 -5.62 -7.78
N PRO A 79 10.30 -5.78 -7.24
CA PRO A 79 11.49 -5.36 -7.95
C PRO A 79 11.50 -6.08 -9.31
N ALA A 80 11.35 -5.31 -10.39
CA ALA A 80 11.52 -5.79 -11.74
C ALA A 80 13.02 -6.08 -11.91
N GLY A 81 13.45 -7.28 -11.53
CA GLY A 81 14.87 -7.60 -11.49
C GLY A 81 15.24 -9.06 -11.28
N GLU A 82 14.37 -9.90 -10.75
CA GLU A 82 14.61 -11.35 -10.80
C GLU A 82 13.81 -11.95 -11.96
N PRO A 83 14.46 -12.45 -13.03
CA PRO A 83 13.77 -13.33 -13.94
C PRO A 83 13.26 -14.50 -13.11
N ALA A 84 11.95 -14.78 -13.21
CA ALA A 84 11.35 -15.98 -12.66
C ALA A 84 12.24 -17.15 -13.09
N ARG A 85 12.85 -17.83 -12.13
CA ARG A 85 13.63 -19.03 -12.37
C ARG A 85 12.66 -20.02 -13.01
N VAL A 86 12.72 -20.12 -14.33
CA VAL A 86 12.04 -21.18 -15.06
C VAL A 86 12.78 -22.43 -14.61
N GLU A 87 12.20 -23.15 -13.65
CA GLU A 87 12.57 -24.53 -13.39
C GLU A 87 12.10 -25.32 -14.60
N THR A 88 12.90 -25.27 -15.67
CA THR A 88 12.81 -26.24 -16.75
C THR A 88 13.26 -27.56 -16.15
N PHE A 89 12.29 -28.32 -15.63
CA PHE A 89 12.43 -29.76 -15.50
C PHE A 89 12.54 -30.31 -16.92
N ASP A 90 13.76 -30.57 -17.38
CA ASP A 90 14.02 -31.59 -18.38
C ASP A 90 15.32 -32.29 -17.99
N GLY A 91 15.15 -33.51 -17.48
CA GLY A 91 16.23 -34.47 -17.35
C GLY A 91 16.62 -35.05 -18.71
N LEU A 92 17.83 -35.62 -18.75
CA LEU A 92 18.48 -36.30 -19.88
C LEU A 92 18.79 -35.37 -21.08
N VAL A 93 20.03 -35.24 -21.55
CA VAL A 93 20.86 -36.30 -22.13
C VAL A 93 22.35 -35.90 -22.12
N GLU A 94 23.21 -36.90 -21.89
CA GLU A 94 24.67 -36.92 -22.05
C GLU A 94 25.19 -36.24 -23.34
N GLY A 95 26.40 -35.67 -23.26
CA GLY A 95 27.11 -35.36 -24.51
C GLY A 95 28.37 -34.50 -24.36
N SER A 96 29.46 -35.13 -23.89
CA SER A 96 30.80 -35.04 -24.47
C SER A 96 31.26 -33.69 -25.07
N ARG A 97 32.25 -33.05 -24.45
CA ARG A 97 33.34 -32.33 -25.17
C ARG A 97 34.58 -32.11 -24.30
N ARG A 98 35.51 -33.05 -24.49
CA ARG A 98 36.96 -32.90 -24.67
C ARG A 98 37.67 -31.69 -24.02
N SER A 99 38.59 -32.06 -23.15
CA SER A 99 39.87 -31.43 -22.84
C SER A 99 40.58 -30.77 -24.03
N VAL A 100 41.21 -29.61 -23.76
CA VAL A 100 42.46 -29.19 -24.41
C VAL A 100 43.36 -28.58 -23.31
N PRO A 101 44.60 -29.07 -23.11
CA PRO A 101 45.54 -28.52 -22.14
C PRO A 101 46.28 -27.29 -22.70
N LYS A 102 47.02 -26.65 -21.80
CA LYS A 102 47.85 -25.45 -21.98
C LYS A 102 49.04 -25.69 -22.91
#